data_AF-A0A5B8VTB4-F1
#
_entry.id   AF-A0A5B8VTB4-F1
#
_cell.length_a   1.000
_cell.length_b   1.000
_cell.length_c   1.000
_cell.angle_alpha   90.00
_cell.angle_beta   90.00
_cell.angle_gamma   90.00
#
_symmetry.space_group_name_H-M   'P 1'
#
loop_
_entity.id
_entity.type
_entity.pdbx_description
1 polymer ?
#
loop_
_entity_poly.entity_id
_entity_poly.type
_entity_poly.pdbx_seq_one_letter_code
_entity_poly.pdbx_strand_id
1 'polypeptide(L)'
;MKRKVLILILSIVIVSNLPFFTFFLQEDFTYSNADGTFTYSEEGGKGKSFEGCQRLYGYFLCQHPLKDQGDNELYRTFTIKPWRFWEWGEMIFHNERFKLPYKDSGK
;
A
#
# COMPACT_ATOMS: atom_id res chain seq x y z
N MET A 1 28.90 7.04 24.13
CA MET A 1 28.57 7.43 22.74
C MET A 1 27.49 6.55 22.13
N LYS A 2 27.60 5.21 22.16
CA LYS A 2 26.61 4.27 21.58
C LYS A 2 25.15 4.52 22.02
N ARG A 3 24.91 4.82 23.30
CA ARG A 3 23.56 5.17 23.82
C ARG A 3 22.98 6.43 23.18
N LYS A 4 23.79 7.48 23.00
CA LYS A 4 23.33 8.74 22.37
C LYS A 4 23.01 8.53 20.89
N VAL A 5 23.82 7.73 20.19
CA VAL A 5 23.59 7.36 18.79
C VAL A 5 22.31 6.53 18.65
N LEU A 6 22.08 5.56 19.53
CA LEU A 6 20.86 4.76 19.53
C LEU A 6 19.61 5.62 19.75
N ILE A 7 19.65 6.52 20.74
CA ILE A 7 18.55 7.45 21.00
C ILE A 7 18.29 8.32 19.77
N LEU A 8 19.35 8.85 19.14
CA LEU A 8 19.22 9.66 17.92
C LEU A 8 18.55 8.89 16.78
N ILE A 9 18.99 7.65 16.51
CA ILE A 9 18.41 6.79 15.46
C ILE A 9 16.93 6.54 15.76
N LEU A 10 16.60 6.19 17.01
CA LEU A 10 15.23 5.94 17.41
C LEU A 10 14.34 7.18 17.27
N SER A 11 14.87 8.35 17.63
CA SER A 11 14.19 9.63 17.43
C SER A 11 13.91 9.92 15.96
N ILE A 12 14.87 9.66 15.06
CA ILE A 12 14.69 9.83 13.61
C ILE A 12 13.58 8.92 13.09
N VAL A 13 13.57 7.65 13.50
CA VAL A 13 12.53 6.69 13.10
C VAL A 13 11.15 7.16 13.56
N ILE A 14 11.01 7.55 14.83
CA ILE A 14 9.74 8.03 15.37
C ILE A 14 9.27 9.30 14.66
N VAL A 15 10.14 10.31 14.51
CA VAL A 15 9.81 11.59 13.87
C VAL A 15 9.42 11.39 12.41
N SER A 16 10.10 10.49 11.69
CA SER A 16 9.82 10.22 10.28
C SER A 16 8.46 9.55 10.02
N ASN A 17 7.84 8.95 11.04
CA ASN A 17 6.51 8.36 10.97
C ASN A 17 5.39 9.35 11.38
N LEU A 18 5.71 10.62 11.64
CA LEU A 18 4.69 11.62 11.92
C LEU A 18 3.87 11.94 10.65
N PRO A 19 2.56 12.27 10.79
CA PRO A 19 1.65 12.51 9.66
C PRO A 19 2.16 13.51 8.61
N PHE A 20 2.92 14.52 9.04
CA PHE A 20 3.53 15.49 8.13
C PHE A 20 4.52 14.81 7.16
N PHE A 21 5.42 13.97 7.67
CA PHE A 21 6.42 13.29 6.83
C PHE A 21 5.78 12.19 5.99
N THR A 22 4.85 11.43 6.55
CA THR A 22 4.16 10.37 5.80
C THR A 22 3.36 10.95 4.63
N PHE A 23 2.65 12.07 4.82
CA PHE A 23 1.91 12.73 3.73
C PHE A 23 2.78 13.15 2.52
N PHE A 24 4.05 13.52 2.75
CA PHE A 24 4.96 13.93 1.66
C PHE A 24 5.84 12.82 1.12
N LEU A 25 6.14 11.79 1.92
CA LEU A 25 7.12 10.74 1.60
C LEU A 25 6.48 9.37 1.31
N GLN A 26 5.18 9.22 1.55
CA GLN A 26 4.44 8.00 1.25
C GLN A 26 4.44 7.76 -0.26
N GLU A 27 4.72 6.52 -0.64
CA GLU A 27 4.66 6.12 -2.05
C GLU A 27 3.24 5.97 -2.58
N ASP A 28 3.16 6.08 -3.90
CA ASP A 28 2.00 5.64 -4.65
C ASP A 28 1.99 4.11 -4.70
N PHE A 29 0.79 3.53 -4.57
CA PHE A 29 0.59 2.08 -4.58
C PHE A 29 -0.25 1.67 -5.78
N THR A 30 0.08 0.53 -6.37
CA THR A 30 -0.61 0.03 -7.56
C THR A 30 -1.23 -1.34 -7.32
N TYR A 31 -2.41 -1.55 -7.90
CA TYR A 31 -3.22 -2.75 -7.71
C TYR A 31 -3.73 -3.27 -9.04
N SER A 32 -3.96 -4.58 -9.11
CA SER A 32 -4.57 -5.22 -10.26
C SER A 32 -5.26 -6.52 -9.87
N ASN A 33 -6.28 -6.94 -10.62
CA ASN A 33 -6.81 -8.29 -10.51
C ASN A 33 -5.96 -9.29 -11.31
N ALA A 34 -6.26 -10.58 -11.23
CA ALA A 34 -5.44 -11.65 -11.82
C ALA A 34 -5.19 -11.50 -13.33
N ASP A 35 -6.19 -11.06 -14.10
CA ASP A 35 -6.08 -10.92 -15.56
C ASP A 35 -5.73 -9.49 -16.03
N GLY A 36 -5.58 -8.53 -15.12
CA GLY A 36 -5.19 -7.15 -15.47
C GLY A 36 -6.32 -6.26 -15.98
N THR A 37 -7.56 -6.75 -16.05
CA THR A 37 -8.70 -5.95 -16.52
C THR A 37 -9.15 -4.87 -15.53
N PHE A 38 -8.82 -5.05 -14.25
CA PHE A 38 -8.91 -4.01 -13.25
C PHE A 38 -7.50 -3.55 -12.86
N THR A 39 -7.29 -2.25 -12.84
CA THR A 39 -6.07 -1.61 -12.35
C THR A 39 -6.40 -0.37 -11.55
N TYR A 40 -5.66 -0.12 -10.49
CA TYR A 40 -5.82 1.08 -9.68
C TYR A 40 -4.47 1.64 -9.23
N SER A 41 -4.38 2.96 -9.15
CA SER A 41 -3.24 3.68 -8.59
C SER A 41 -3.71 4.55 -7.43
N GLU A 42 -3.31 4.17 -6.23
CA GLU A 42 -3.43 4.94 -5.00
C GLU A 42 -2.31 5.98 -4.96
N GLU A 43 -2.66 7.18 -4.52
CA GLU A 43 -1.74 8.30 -4.38
C GLU A 43 -1.32 8.40 -2.90
N GLY A 44 -0.02 8.37 -2.63
CA GLY A 44 0.53 8.34 -1.29
C GLY A 44 0.09 9.57 -0.47
N GLY A 45 -0.80 9.33 0.50
CA GLY A 45 -1.35 10.37 1.39
C GLY A 45 -2.29 11.38 0.72
N LYS A 46 -2.66 11.20 -0.56
CA LYS A 46 -3.41 12.20 -1.35
C LYS A 46 -4.56 11.54 -2.11
N GLY A 47 -5.70 12.21 -2.20
CA GLY A 47 -6.77 11.92 -3.18
C GLY A 47 -7.28 10.47 -3.23
N LYS A 48 -6.61 9.62 -4.03
CA LYS A 48 -6.95 8.22 -4.28
C LYS A 48 -6.40 7.32 -3.17
N SER A 49 -7.28 6.74 -2.36
CA SER A 49 -6.93 5.87 -1.24
C SER A 49 -7.13 4.38 -1.54
N PHE A 50 -6.53 3.52 -0.72
CA PHE A 50 -6.78 2.07 -0.75
C PHE A 50 -8.27 1.72 -0.53
N GLU A 51 -8.95 2.43 0.37
CA GLU A 51 -10.40 2.26 0.57
C GLU A 51 -11.19 2.57 -0.72
N GLY A 52 -10.76 3.61 -1.44
CA GLY A 52 -11.30 3.94 -2.76
C GLY A 52 -11.08 2.81 -3.78
N CYS A 53 -9.90 2.18 -3.76
CA CYS A 53 -9.61 0.99 -4.56
C CYS A 53 -10.57 -0.15 -4.25
N GLN A 54 -10.75 -0.50 -2.97
CA GLN A 54 -11.64 -1.59 -2.54
C GLN A 54 -13.09 -1.34 -3.00
N ARG A 55 -13.59 -0.11 -2.83
CA ARG A 55 -14.96 0.25 -3.27
C ARG A 55 -15.12 0.13 -4.78
N LEU A 56 -14.17 0.62 -5.57
CA LEU A 56 -14.21 0.54 -7.03
C LEU A 56 -14.06 -0.89 -7.52
N TYR A 57 -13.25 -1.70 -6.85
CA TYR A 57 -13.08 -3.10 -7.18
C TYR A 57 -14.36 -3.91 -6.88
N GLY A 58 -15.02 -3.65 -5.75
CA GLY A 58 -16.34 -4.23 -5.46
C GLY A 58 -17.38 -3.86 -6.52
N TYR A 59 -17.40 -2.60 -6.97
CA TYR A 59 -18.27 -2.18 -8.07
C TYR A 59 -17.94 -2.90 -9.39
N PHE A 60 -16.65 -3.06 -9.70
CA PHE A 60 -16.19 -3.80 -10.86
C PHE A 60 -16.66 -5.27 -10.81
N LEU A 61 -16.57 -5.95 -9.66
CA LEU A 61 -17.07 -7.31 -9.50
C LEU A 61 -18.58 -7.41 -9.73
N CYS A 62 -19.37 -6.45 -9.23
CA CYS A 62 -20.81 -6.37 -9.51
C CYS A 62 -21.13 -6.22 -11.01
N GLN A 63 -20.29 -5.51 -11.76
CA GLN A 63 -20.44 -5.34 -13.21
C GLN A 63 -19.93 -6.53 -14.02
N HIS A 64 -19.09 -7.38 -13.41
CA HIS A 64 -18.49 -8.54 -14.05
C HIS A 64 -18.71 -9.82 -13.22
N PRO A 65 -19.95 -10.36 -13.16
CA PRO A 65 -20.29 -11.49 -12.28
C PRO A 65 -19.46 -12.75 -12.53
N LEU A 66 -18.97 -12.96 -13.77
CA LEU A 66 -18.09 -14.09 -14.10
C LEU A 66 -16.73 -14.02 -13.39
N LYS A 67 -16.25 -12.80 -13.06
CA LYS A 67 -15.01 -12.60 -12.31
C LYS A 67 -15.25 -12.78 -10.81
N ASP A 68 -16.41 -12.34 -10.32
CA ASP A 68 -16.79 -12.51 -8.93
C ASP A 68 -16.97 -13.99 -8.54
N GLN A 69 -17.47 -14.81 -9.48
CA GLN A 69 -17.57 -16.27 -9.32
C GLN A 69 -16.24 -17.02 -9.53
N GLY A 70 -15.22 -16.33 -10.07
CA GLY A 70 -13.91 -16.88 -10.41
C GLY A 70 -12.82 -16.36 -9.47
N ASP A 71 -11.70 -15.93 -10.05
CA ASP A 71 -10.66 -15.21 -9.30
C ASP A 71 -11.09 -13.75 -9.09
N ASN A 72 -11.65 -13.50 -7.90
CA ASN A 72 -12.04 -12.17 -7.44
C ASN A 72 -10.97 -11.53 -6.53
N GLU A 73 -9.75 -12.05 -6.51
CA GLU A 73 -8.69 -11.56 -5.63
C GLU A 73 -8.07 -10.26 -6.18
N LEU A 74 -7.82 -9.31 -5.28
CA LEU A 74 -7.09 -8.08 -5.60
C LEU A 74 -5.63 -8.27 -5.24
N TYR A 75 -4.74 -8.02 -6.20
CA TYR A 75 -3.30 -8.15 -6.02
C TYR A 75 -2.65 -6.79 -5.88
N ARG A 76 -1.64 -6.73 -5.02
CA ARG A 76 -0.67 -5.62 -5.07
C ARG A 76 0.31 -5.89 -6.20
N THR A 77 0.66 -4.82 -6.92
CA THR A 77 1.67 -4.84 -7.98
C THR A 77 2.96 -4.10 -7.58
N PHE A 78 2.94 -3.44 -6.42
CA PHE A 78 4.11 -2.84 -5.80
C PHE A 78 4.87 -3.83 -4.90
N THR A 79 6.15 -3.56 -4.70
CA THR A 79 7.02 -4.30 -3.79
C THR A 79 7.06 -3.59 -2.43
N ILE A 80 6.96 -4.37 -1.35
CA ILE A 80 7.13 -3.86 0.01
C ILE A 80 8.62 -3.56 0.23
N LYS A 81 8.95 -2.36 0.72
CA LYS A 81 10.33 -1.89 0.92
C LYS A 81 10.63 -1.70 2.42
N PRO A 82 11.12 -2.73 3.13
CA PRO A 82 11.33 -2.65 4.59
C PRO A 82 12.31 -1.56 5.04
N TRP A 83 13.19 -1.08 4.16
CA TRP A 83 14.12 0.00 4.48
C TRP A 83 13.47 1.40 4.51
N ARG A 84 12.22 1.55 4.05
CA ARG A 84 11.44 2.80 4.16
C ARG A 84 10.82 2.90 5.56
N PHE A 85 11.66 3.13 6.55
CA PHE A 85 11.24 3.16 7.96
C PHE A 85 10.18 4.21 8.28
N TRP A 86 10.04 5.25 7.45
CA TRP A 86 8.99 6.26 7.54
C TRP A 86 7.59 5.77 7.12
N GLU A 87 7.48 4.58 6.52
CA GLU A 87 6.20 3.93 6.18
C GLU A 87 5.86 2.77 7.13
N TRP A 88 6.70 2.48 8.13
CA TRP A 88 6.47 1.36 9.04
C TRP A 88 5.19 1.51 9.85
N GLY A 89 4.83 2.73 10.24
CA GLY A 89 3.54 3.00 10.89
C GLY A 89 2.37 2.53 10.02
N GLU A 90 2.38 2.87 8.73
CA GLU A 90 1.37 2.40 7.77
C GLU A 90 1.42 0.89 7.57
N MET A 91 2.61 0.29 7.49
CA MET A 91 2.76 -1.17 7.34
C MET A 91 2.26 -1.96 8.55
N ILE A 92 2.35 -1.39 9.76
CA ILE A 92 1.97 -2.07 11.01
C ILE A 92 0.48 -1.82 11.31
N PHE A 93 0.05 -0.56 11.28
CA PHE A 93 -1.29 -0.15 11.73
C PHE A 93 -2.34 -0.11 10.60
N HIS A 94 -1.92 0.07 9.34
CA HIS A 94 -2.80 0.11 8.16
C HIS A 94 -2.39 -0.96 7.13
N ASN A 95 -2.30 -2.20 7.61
CA ASN A 95 -1.60 -3.29 6.92
C ASN A 95 -2.36 -3.97 5.77
N GLU A 96 -3.62 -3.59 5.51
CA GLU A 96 -4.50 -4.31 4.60
C GLU A 96 -3.93 -4.44 3.18
N ARG A 97 -3.49 -3.32 2.58
CA ARG A 97 -2.84 -3.32 1.26
C ARG A 97 -1.54 -4.12 1.21
N PHE A 98 -0.82 -4.21 2.32
CA PHE A 98 0.45 -4.92 2.42
C PHE A 98 0.26 -6.44 2.60
N LYS A 99 -0.95 -6.87 3.00
CA LYS A 99 -1.33 -8.29 3.09
C LYS A 99 -1.83 -8.87 1.78
N LEU A 100 -2.15 -8.04 0.78
CA LEU A 100 -2.56 -8.52 -0.54
C LEU A 100 -1.47 -9.40 -1.16
N PRO A 101 -1.85 -10.44 -1.93
CA PRO A 101 -0.90 -11.24 -2.68
C PRO A 101 -0.14 -10.36 -3.68
N TYR A 102 1.12 -10.70 -3.90
CA TYR A 102 1.93 -10.03 -4.90
C TYR A 102 1.67 -10.62 -6.29
N LYS A 103 1.34 -9.77 -7.24
CA LYS A 103 1.36 -10.11 -8.67
C LYS A 103 2.51 -9.38 -9.32
N ASP A 104 3.43 -10.15 -9.88
CA ASP A 104 4.49 -9.57 -10.69
C ASP A 104 3.86 -8.91 -11.92
N SER A 105 4.09 -7.62 -12.04
CA SER A 105 3.67 -6.85 -13.20
C SER A 105 4.80 -6.99 -14.19
N GLY A 106 4.76 -8.03 -15.01
CA GLY A 106 5.84 -8.41 -15.95
C GLY A 106 6.21 -7.32 -16.97
N LYS A 107 6.80 -6.23 -16.48
CA LYS A 107 7.50 -5.18 -17.20
C LYS A 107 8.99 -5.48 -17.17
#